data_AF-A0A4R5EXW3-F1
#
_entry.id   AF-A0A4R5EXW3-F1
#
_cell.length_a   1.000
_cell.length_b   1.000
_cell.length_c   1.000
_cell.angle_alpha   90.00
_cell.angle_beta   90.00
_cell.angle_gamma   90.00
#
_symmetry.space_group_name_H-M   'P 1'
#
loop_
_entity.id
_entity.type
_entity.pdbx_description
1 polymer ?
#
loop_
_entity_poly.entity_id
_entity_poly.type
_entity_poly.pdbx_seq_one_letter_code
_entity_poly.pdbx_strand_id
1 'polypeptide(L)'
;MSLIAKIDPPLTVAENGVAQIHARPYKQAAAPTGEEIFVWTSDMSGGHALAARGTVLTARIESLPNKTGPGAHKELVLEVQIVSAAPLRALTLDQIAPHRDSDAGDDATPEAAAGKLLYTHALNKITSIESEVADFVRSHFEEQ
;
A
#
# COMPACT_ATOMS: atom_id res chain seq x y z
N MET A 1 12.75 6.28 -2.37
CA MET A 1 12.10 5.56 -1.26
C MET A 1 11.02 4.69 -1.91
N SER A 2 10.28 3.85 -1.18
CA SER A 2 9.06 3.26 -1.77
C SER A 2 7.94 3.36 -0.74
N LEU A 3 6.71 3.31 -1.24
CA LEU A 3 5.50 3.40 -0.43
C LEU A 3 4.70 2.11 -0.54
N ILE A 4 3.97 1.79 0.51
CA ILE A 4 2.89 0.81 0.45
C ILE A 4 1.61 1.43 0.98
N ALA A 5 0.55 1.38 0.16
CA ALA A 5 -0.79 1.83 0.53
C ALA A 5 -1.69 0.61 0.69
N LYS A 6 -2.22 0.43 1.90
CA LYS A 6 -3.25 -0.57 2.21
C LYS A 6 -4.61 0.12 2.12
N ILE A 7 -5.42 -0.26 1.14
CA ILE A 7 -6.73 0.35 0.85
C ILE A 7 -7.87 -0.66 0.90
N ASP A 8 -9.08 -0.15 1.05
CA ASP A 8 -10.28 -0.93 0.78
C ASP A 8 -10.40 -1.27 -0.72
N PRO A 9 -10.80 -2.49 -1.09
CA PRO A 9 -11.07 -2.85 -2.47
C PRO A 9 -12.38 -2.20 -3.00
N PRO A 10 -12.54 -2.08 -4.33
CA PRO A 10 -11.54 -2.41 -5.35
C PRO A 10 -10.54 -1.27 -5.59
N LEU A 11 -9.36 -1.61 -6.11
CA LEU A 11 -8.49 -0.61 -6.74
C LEU A 11 -9.10 -0.23 -8.09
N THR A 12 -9.64 0.98 -8.19
CA THR A 12 -10.18 1.52 -9.44
C THR A 12 -9.10 2.26 -10.21
N VAL A 13 -8.86 1.81 -11.45
CA VAL A 13 -7.91 2.43 -12.38
C VAL A 13 -8.70 3.01 -13.55
N ALA A 14 -8.50 4.29 -13.84
CA ALA A 14 -9.14 4.96 -14.97
C ALA A 14 -8.56 4.47 -16.31
N GLU A 15 -9.23 4.80 -17.42
CA GLU A 15 -8.81 4.38 -18.78
C GLU A 15 -7.40 4.83 -19.16
N ASN A 16 -6.92 5.94 -18.58
CA ASN A 16 -5.56 6.44 -18.77
C ASN A 16 -4.51 5.74 -17.89
N GLY A 17 -4.89 4.69 -17.16
CA GLY A 17 -4.00 3.94 -16.27
C GLY A 17 -3.74 4.62 -14.91
N VAL A 18 -4.42 5.72 -14.59
CA VAL A 18 -4.25 6.42 -13.32
C VAL A 18 -5.27 5.91 -12.29
N ALA A 19 -4.79 5.59 -11.10
CA ALA A 19 -5.61 5.30 -9.93
C ALA A 19 -5.57 6.47 -8.95
N GLN A 20 -6.71 6.79 -8.34
CA GLN A 20 -6.76 7.72 -7.21
C GLN A 20 -6.79 6.94 -5.91
N ILE A 21 -5.80 7.16 -5.05
CA ILE A 21 -5.64 6.46 -3.77
C ILE A 21 -5.89 7.44 -2.64
N HIS A 22 -6.78 7.06 -1.73
CA HIS A 22 -7.09 7.79 -0.51
C HIS A 22 -6.52 7.02 0.67
N ALA A 23 -5.59 7.62 1.40
CA ALA A 23 -4.98 6.96 2.54
C ALA A 23 -4.55 7.98 3.59
N ARG A 24 -4.53 7.56 4.86
CA ARG A 24 -3.97 8.36 5.94
C ARG A 24 -2.50 7.97 6.15
N PRO A 25 -1.58 8.94 6.20
CA PRO A 25 -0.17 8.65 6.43
C PRO A 25 0.03 8.04 7.82
N TYR A 26 0.88 7.02 7.90
CA TYR A 26 1.41 6.47 9.14
C TYR A 26 2.84 6.98 9.36
N LYS A 27 3.18 7.40 10.59
CA LYS A 27 4.50 7.96 10.97
C LYS A 27 5.06 9.01 10.01
N GLN A 28 4.23 10.00 9.64
CA GLN A 28 4.63 11.10 8.73
C GLN A 28 5.12 10.66 7.35
N ALA A 29 4.69 9.49 6.85
CA ALA A 29 5.02 9.06 5.50
C ALA A 29 4.72 10.16 4.47
N ALA A 30 5.78 10.64 3.82
CA ALA A 30 5.68 11.55 2.69
C ALA A 30 5.47 10.71 1.42
N ALA A 31 4.67 11.23 0.48
CA ALA A 31 4.51 10.62 -0.83
C ALA A 31 4.93 11.61 -1.93
N PRO A 32 6.23 11.90 -2.07
CA PRO A 32 6.69 12.78 -3.13
C PRO A 32 6.30 12.25 -4.52
N THR A 33 6.05 13.17 -5.44
CA THR A 33 5.92 12.84 -6.87
C THR A 33 7.17 12.10 -7.36
N GLY A 34 6.98 11.07 -8.18
CA GLY A 34 8.02 10.22 -8.73
C GLY A 34 8.35 8.99 -7.88
N GLU A 35 7.87 8.92 -6.63
CA GLU A 35 8.11 7.75 -5.78
C GLU A 35 7.31 6.53 -6.24
N GLU A 36 7.93 5.37 -6.06
CA GLU A 36 7.28 4.08 -6.28
C GLU A 36 6.26 3.81 -5.17
N ILE A 37 5.12 3.24 -5.55
CA ILE A 37 4.08 2.83 -4.63
C ILE A 37 3.55 1.45 -4.98
N PHE A 38 3.43 0.61 -3.96
CA PHE A 38 2.74 -0.66 -4.00
C PHE A 38 1.34 -0.50 -3.40
N VAL A 39 0.34 -1.08 -4.05
CA VAL A 39 -1.05 -1.04 -3.59
C VAL A 39 -1.44 -2.41 -3.09
N TRP A 40 -1.85 -2.46 -1.82
CA TRP A 40 -2.41 -3.64 -1.19
C TRP A 40 -3.91 -3.42 -0.94
N THR A 41 -4.73 -4.39 -1.33
CA THR A 41 -6.17 -4.40 -1.08
C THR A 41 -6.53 -5.49 -0.08
N SER A 42 -7.49 -5.25 0.82
CA SER A 42 -7.86 -6.22 1.86
C SER A 42 -8.46 -7.51 1.30
N ASP A 43 -7.79 -8.65 1.47
CA ASP A 43 -8.33 -10.00 1.15
C ASP A 43 -9.66 -10.26 1.85
N MET A 44 -9.75 -9.87 3.13
CA MET A 44 -10.95 -10.05 3.97
C MET A 44 -12.16 -9.24 3.50
N SER A 45 -11.95 -8.29 2.59
CA SER A 45 -13.01 -7.43 2.04
C SER A 45 -13.21 -7.67 0.53
N GLY A 46 -12.70 -8.79 0.00
CA GLY A 46 -12.80 -9.14 -1.42
C GLY A 46 -11.70 -8.57 -2.31
N GLY A 47 -10.60 -8.09 -1.71
CA GLY A 47 -9.40 -7.65 -2.42
C GLY A 47 -8.49 -8.81 -2.82
N HIS A 48 -7.36 -8.46 -3.45
CA HIS A 48 -6.38 -9.38 -4.00
C HIS A 48 -5.01 -9.31 -3.31
N ALA A 49 -4.97 -8.78 -2.09
CA ALA A 49 -3.73 -8.45 -1.39
C ALA A 49 -2.88 -7.51 -2.22
N LEU A 50 -1.63 -7.86 -2.52
CA LEU A 50 -0.80 -7.11 -3.45
C LEU A 50 -1.51 -7.02 -4.82
N ALA A 51 -1.96 -5.82 -5.18
CA ALA A 51 -2.84 -5.60 -6.31
C ALA A 51 -2.14 -4.90 -7.48
N ALA A 52 -1.27 -3.93 -7.18
CA ALA A 52 -0.62 -3.14 -8.22
C ALA A 52 0.67 -2.49 -7.75
N ARG A 53 1.48 -2.10 -8.73
CA ARG A 53 2.66 -1.24 -8.61
C ARG A 53 2.44 -0.01 -9.47
N GLY A 54 2.87 1.14 -8.96
CA GLY A 54 2.74 2.41 -9.66
C GLY A 54 3.77 3.45 -9.25
N THR A 55 3.61 4.63 -9.82
CA THR A 55 4.41 5.81 -9.52
C THR A 55 3.49 6.96 -9.12
N VAL A 56 3.81 7.63 -8.01
CA VAL A 56 3.07 8.81 -7.55
C VAL A 56 3.23 9.94 -8.56
N LEU A 57 2.14 10.40 -9.16
CA LEU A 57 2.11 11.56 -10.03
C LEU A 57 1.94 12.85 -9.22
N THR A 58 0.93 12.85 -8.34
CA THR A 58 0.64 13.98 -7.46
C THR A 58 0.22 13.48 -6.09
N ALA A 59 0.51 14.28 -5.07
CA ALA A 59 0.12 14.02 -3.70
C ALA A 59 -0.39 15.32 -3.08
N ARG A 60 -1.58 15.28 -2.48
CA ARG A 60 -2.18 16.44 -1.82
C ARG A 60 -3.00 16.01 -0.62
N ILE A 61 -3.12 16.90 0.35
CA ILE A 61 -3.96 16.67 1.53
C ILE A 61 -5.33 17.29 1.26
N GLU A 62 -6.38 16.47 1.32
CA GLU A 62 -7.77 16.93 1.22
C GLU A 62 -8.49 16.78 2.56
N SER A 63 -9.38 17.73 2.87
CA SER A 63 -10.33 17.58 3.97
C SER A 63 -11.62 16.95 3.43
N LEU A 64 -11.88 15.71 3.82
CA LEU A 64 -13.06 14.96 3.43
C LEU A 64 -14.09 14.92 4.57
N PRO A 65 -15.39 14.99 4.28
CA PRO A 65 -16.42 14.87 5.31
C PRO A 65 -16.34 13.51 6.01
N ASN A 66 -16.62 13.49 7.31
CA ASN A 66 -16.70 12.23 8.05
C ASN A 66 -17.83 11.36 7.49
N LYS A 67 -17.56 10.07 7.26
CA LYS A 67 -18.60 9.10 6.84
C LYS A 67 -19.69 8.96 7.90
N THR A 68 -19.37 9.18 9.17
CA THR A 68 -20.30 9.11 10.30
C THR A 68 -20.16 10.34 11.18
N GLY A 69 -21.25 11.08 11.37
CA GLY A 69 -21.31 12.26 12.23
C GLY A 69 -20.80 13.56 11.60
N PRO A 70 -20.93 14.69 12.31
CA PRO A 70 -20.49 15.99 11.82
C PRO A 70 -18.95 16.08 11.77
N GLY A 71 -18.43 16.94 10.87
CA GLY A 71 -17.01 17.27 10.77
C GLY A 71 -16.33 16.70 9.52
N ALA A 72 -15.01 16.93 9.45
CA ALA A 72 -14.15 16.47 8.36
C ALA A 72 -12.86 15.88 8.92
N HIS A 73 -12.22 15.03 8.13
CA HIS A 73 -10.90 14.46 8.40
C HIS A 73 -9.99 14.71 7.21
N LYS A 74 -8.68 14.74 7.46
CA LYS A 74 -7.68 14.94 6.43
C LYS A 74 -7.19 13.59 5.91
N GLU A 75 -7.18 13.43 4.59
CA GLU A 75 -6.59 12.27 3.92
C GLU A 75 -5.55 12.73 2.90
N LEU A 76 -4.56 11.89 2.68
CA LEU A 76 -3.63 12.05 1.57
C LEU A 76 -4.30 11.44 0.33
N VAL A 77 -4.54 12.28 -0.65
CA VAL A 77 -5.08 11.91 -1.96
C VAL A 77 -3.91 11.87 -2.95
N LEU A 78 -3.72 10.70 -3.54
CA LEU A 78 -2.65 10.42 -4.48
C LEU A 78 -3.23 10.12 -5.85
N GLU A 79 -2.65 10.70 -6.88
CA GLU A 79 -2.81 10.21 -8.24
C GLU A 79 -1.60 9.34 -8.56
N VAL A 80 -1.85 8.09 -8.92
CA VAL A 80 -0.81 7.09 -9.14
C VAL A 80 -0.95 6.55 -10.55
N GLN A 81 0.11 6.66 -11.34
CA GLN A 81 0.21 5.93 -12.60
C GLN A 81 0.46 4.47 -12.28
N ILE A 82 -0.49 3.59 -12.59
CA ILE A 82 -0.28 2.15 -12.47
C ILE A 82 0.63 1.71 -13.61
N VAL A 83 1.74 1.05 -13.26
CA VAL A 83 2.75 0.54 -14.21
C VAL A 83 2.67 -0.97 -14.36
N SER A 84 2.17 -1.68 -13.34
CA SER A 84 1.90 -3.12 -13.40
C SER A 84 0.77 -3.49 -12.47
N ALA A 85 -0.16 -4.32 -12.94
CA ALA A 85 -1.01 -5.10 -12.05
C ALA A 85 -0.19 -6.27 -11.48
N ALA A 86 -0.48 -6.67 -10.24
CA ALA A 86 0.10 -7.89 -9.69
C ALA A 86 -0.60 -9.11 -10.29
N PRO A 87 0.10 -10.25 -10.45
CA PRO A 87 -0.55 -11.54 -10.68
C PRO A 87 -1.63 -11.81 -9.62
N LEU A 88 -2.67 -12.57 -9.99
CA LEU A 88 -3.71 -12.95 -9.03
C LEU A 88 -3.07 -13.65 -7.82
N ARG A 89 -3.28 -13.08 -6.63
CA ARG A 89 -2.76 -13.62 -5.36
C ARG A 89 -1.22 -13.69 -5.30
N ALA A 90 -0.51 -12.74 -5.92
CA ALA A 90 0.96 -12.71 -5.97
C ALA A 90 1.64 -12.73 -4.59
N LEU A 91 1.09 -11.98 -3.64
CA LEU A 91 1.50 -11.99 -2.24
C LEU A 91 0.25 -11.75 -1.39
N THR A 92 -0.24 -12.79 -0.74
CA THR A 92 -1.49 -12.81 0.04
C THR A 92 -1.28 -12.61 1.53
N LEU A 93 -2.35 -12.31 2.27
CA LEU A 93 -2.26 -12.24 3.73
C LEU A 93 -1.81 -13.57 4.35
N ASP A 94 -2.25 -14.71 3.79
CA ASP A 94 -1.88 -16.05 4.29
C ASP A 94 -0.38 -16.33 4.12
N GLN A 95 0.23 -15.87 3.03
CA GLN A 95 1.66 -16.03 2.78
C GLN A 95 2.49 -15.21 3.76
N ILE A 96 1.99 -14.04 4.18
CA ILE A 96 2.76 -13.13 5.03
C ILE A 96 2.42 -13.21 6.52
N ALA A 97 1.27 -13.80 6.87
CA ALA A 97 0.82 -14.00 8.24
C ALA A 97 1.85 -14.73 9.14
N PRO A 98 2.60 -15.74 8.68
CA PRO A 98 3.62 -16.41 9.51
C PRO A 98 4.74 -15.46 9.98
N HIS A 99 4.95 -14.37 9.26
CA HIS A 99 6.04 -13.42 9.51
C HIS A 99 5.60 -12.20 10.33
N ARG A 100 4.32 -12.12 10.73
CA ARG A 100 3.75 -10.92 11.39
C ARG A 100 4.32 -10.62 12.78
N ASP A 101 4.64 -11.69 13.53
CA ASP A 101 5.08 -11.66 14.93
C ASP A 101 6.57 -11.99 15.06
N SER A 102 7.30 -12.10 13.95
CA SER A 102 8.73 -12.38 13.96
C SER A 102 9.46 -11.22 14.65
N ASP A 103 10.36 -11.55 15.59
CA ASP A 103 11.13 -10.57 16.35
C ASP A 103 12.01 -9.74 15.41
N ALA A 104 11.48 -8.59 15.02
CA ALA A 104 12.17 -7.58 14.25
C ALA A 104 13.10 -6.80 15.17
N GLY A 105 14.25 -7.40 15.50
CA GLY A 105 15.46 -6.63 15.80
C GLY A 105 15.99 -5.96 14.51
N ASP A 106 17.23 -5.47 14.56
CA ASP A 106 17.89 -4.87 13.38
C ASP A 106 18.11 -5.88 12.22
N ASP A 107 17.91 -7.19 12.46
CA ASP A 107 18.06 -8.28 11.48
C ASP A 107 16.71 -8.79 10.93
N ALA A 108 15.66 -7.96 10.92
CA ALA A 108 14.35 -8.39 10.41
C ALA A 108 14.42 -8.68 8.90
N THR A 109 14.15 -9.92 8.50
CA THR A 109 14.02 -10.29 7.08
C THR A 109 12.94 -9.43 6.38
N PRO A 110 13.09 -9.07 5.09
CA PRO A 110 12.11 -8.26 4.36
C PRO A 110 10.66 -8.75 4.47
N GLU A 111 10.45 -10.06 4.54
CA GLU A 111 9.16 -10.74 4.72
C GLU A 111 8.52 -10.40 6.08
N ALA A 112 9.33 -10.39 7.14
CA ALA A 112 8.90 -10.05 8.49
C ALA A 112 8.56 -8.57 8.62
N ALA A 113 9.36 -7.70 8.00
CA ALA A 113 9.07 -6.27 7.96
C ALA A 113 7.78 -5.99 7.18
N ALA A 114 7.60 -6.60 6.00
CA ALA A 114 6.37 -6.50 5.21
C ALA A 114 5.16 -7.08 5.97
N GLY A 115 5.29 -8.25 6.60
CA GLY A 115 4.25 -8.91 7.37
C GLY A 115 3.77 -8.07 8.54
N LYS A 116 4.71 -7.51 9.31
CA LYS A 116 4.39 -6.59 10.42
C LYS A 116 3.64 -5.36 9.92
N LEU A 117 4.08 -4.72 8.83
CA LEU A 117 3.41 -3.54 8.28
C LEU A 117 2.00 -3.86 7.80
N LEU A 118 1.83 -4.92 7.03
CA LEU A 118 0.55 -5.29 6.41
C LEU A 118 -0.46 -5.81 7.43
N TYR A 119 0.00 -6.48 8.50
CA TYR A 119 -0.86 -7.00 9.55
C TYR A 119 -1.19 -5.96 10.64
N THR A 120 -0.22 -5.13 11.03
CA THR A 120 -0.38 -4.14 12.11
C THR A 120 -1.13 -2.90 11.64
N HIS A 121 -1.01 -2.53 10.36
CA HIS A 121 -1.64 -1.31 9.87
C HIS A 121 -3.12 -1.54 9.53
N ALA A 122 -3.96 -0.64 10.04
CA ALA A 122 -5.35 -0.53 9.65
C ALA A 122 -5.48 -0.27 8.14
N LEU A 123 -6.68 -0.51 7.59
CA LEU A 123 -7.03 -0.15 6.22
C LEU A 123 -7.00 1.36 5.99
N ASN A 124 -6.87 1.76 4.73
CA ASN A 124 -6.71 3.13 4.26
C ASN A 124 -5.52 3.84 4.92
N LYS A 125 -4.40 3.14 4.98
CA LYS A 125 -3.12 3.63 5.50
C LYS A 125 -2.04 3.55 4.43
N ILE A 126 -1.20 4.57 4.41
CA ILE A 126 0.01 4.60 3.59
C ILE A 126 1.22 4.80 4.49
N THR A 127 2.27 4.07 4.19
CA THR A 127 3.54 4.21 4.88
C THR A 127 4.68 4.01 3.90
N SER A 128 5.84 4.48 4.31
CA SER A 128 7.07 4.26 3.57
C SER A 128 7.70 2.94 3.98
N ILE A 129 8.38 2.30 3.04
CA ILE A 129 9.07 1.04 3.25
C ILE A 129 10.54 1.19 2.89
N GLU A 130 11.38 0.40 3.57
CA GLU A 130 12.80 0.32 3.30
C GLU A 130 13.07 -0.39 1.96
N SER A 131 14.25 -0.18 1.39
CA SER A 131 14.58 -0.69 0.05
C SER A 131 14.49 -2.21 -0.03
N GLU A 132 14.95 -2.93 0.99
CA GLU A 132 14.92 -4.40 0.98
C GLU A 132 13.48 -4.94 1.00
N VAL A 133 12.59 -4.28 1.73
CA VAL A 133 11.15 -4.57 1.73
C VAL A 133 10.53 -4.26 0.37
N ALA A 134 10.93 -3.15 -0.25
CA ALA A 134 10.46 -2.78 -1.58
C ALA A 134 10.93 -3.80 -2.64
N ASP A 135 12.17 -4.26 -2.55
CA ASP A 135 12.74 -5.26 -3.46
C ASP A 135 12.02 -6.61 -3.31
N PHE A 136 11.77 -7.05 -2.06
CA PHE A 136 10.95 -8.22 -1.77
C PHE A 136 9.55 -8.10 -2.40
N VAL A 137 8.81 -7.02 -2.12
CA VAL A 137 7.45 -6.83 -2.67
C VAL A 137 7.48 -6.73 -4.20
N ARG A 138 8.51 -6.10 -4.77
CA ARG A 138 8.68 -5.98 -6.23
C ARG A 138 8.90 -7.32 -6.91
N SER A 139 9.64 -8.24 -6.28
CA SER A 139 9.93 -9.57 -6.86
C SER A 139 8.65 -10.35 -7.23
N HIS A 140 7.56 -10.13 -6.49
CA HIS A 140 6.24 -10.73 -6.77
C HIS A 140 5.56 -10.21 -8.06
N PHE A 141 6.13 -9.22 -8.74
CA PHE A 141 5.70 -8.78 -10.07
C PHE A 141 6.58 -9.35 -11.19
N GLU A 142 7.76 -9.86 -10.86
CA GLU A 142 8.80 -10.28 -11.81
C GLU A 142 8.86 -11.81 -11.98
N GLU A 143 8.23 -12.57 -11.09
CA GLU A 143 8.02 -14.02 -11.25
C GLU A 143 6.99 -14.31 -12.36
N GLN A 144 7.47 -14.31 -13.61
CA GLN A 144 6.85 -14.99 -14.76
C GLN A 144 7.90 -15.77 -15.57
#